data_AF-A0A8J3X883-F1
#
_entry.id   AF-A0A8J3X883-F1
#
_cell.length_a   1.000
_cell.length_b   1.000
_cell.length_c   1.000
_cell.angle_alpha   90.00
_cell.angle_beta   90.00
_cell.angle_gamma   90.00
#
_symmetry.space_group_name_H-M   'P 1'
#
loop_
_entity.id
_entity.type
_entity.pdbx_description
1 polymer ?
#
loop_
_entity_poly.entity_id
_entity_poly.type
_entity_poly.pdbx_seq_one_letter_code
_entity_poly.pdbx_strand_id
1 'polypeptide(L)' 'MEIAPLEGIEQAAKIADLIGRTGLSPWDAHVAAIADVAICPILTLDAGKWNEASGPLEDPLFTIEIADPDQ' A
#
# COMPACT_ATOMS: atom_id res chain seq x y z
N MET A 1 -2.36 -12.97 15.38
CA MET A 1 -2.27 -12.00 14.28
C MET A 1 -0.80 -11.69 14.13
N GLU A 2 -0.14 -12.38 13.20
CA GLU A 2 1.27 -12.14 12.90
C GLU A 2 1.28 -11.07 11.82
N ILE A 3 1.66 -9.85 12.20
CA ILE A 3 1.94 -8.79 11.21
C ILE A 3 3.19 -9.27 10.49
N ALA A 4 3.14 -9.41 9.17
CA ALA A 4 4.30 -9.78 8.37
C ALA A 4 5.47 -8.86 8.79
N PRO A 5 6.52 -9.41 9.41
CA PRO A 5 7.57 -8.58 9.96
C PRO A 5 8.25 -7.83 8.81
N LEU A 6 8.63 -6.59 9.09
CA LEU A 6 9.57 -5.90 8.21
C LEU A 6 10.89 -6.67 8.27
N GLU A 7 11.24 -7.36 7.21
CA GLU A 7 12.55 -7.97 6.99
C GLU A 7 13.59 -6.86 6.76
N GLY A 8 13.98 -6.21 7.85
CA GLY A 8 15.15 -5.33 7.91
C GLY A 8 14.94 -3.88 7.49
N ILE A 9 16.07 -3.18 7.34
CA ILE A 9 16.16 -1.72 7.16
C ILE A 9 15.62 -1.29 5.79
N GLU A 10 15.76 -2.12 4.76
CA GLU A 10 15.32 -1.82 3.39
C GLU A 10 13.80 -1.63 3.32
N GLN A 11 13.05 -2.45 4.04
CA GLN A 11 11.60 -2.37 4.08
C GLN A 11 11.11 -1.15 4.88
N ALA A 12 11.83 -0.77 5.95
CA ALA A 12 11.58 0.47 6.67
C ALA A 12 11.87 1.72 5.82
N ALA A 13 12.97 1.70 5.05
CA ALA A 13 13.31 2.78 4.11
C ALA A 13 12.26 2.91 3.00
N LYS A 14 11.77 1.80 2.47
CA LYS A 14 10.70 1.77 1.45
C LYS A 14 9.38 2.35 1.98
N ILE A 15 9.03 2.06 3.24
CA ILE A 15 7.85 2.67 3.87
C ILE A 15 8.03 4.17 4.07
N ALA A 16 9.21 4.61 4.51
CA ALA A 16 9.49 6.03 4.66
C ALA A 16 9.43 6.78 3.31
N ASP A 17 9.94 6.16 2.23
CA ASP A 17 9.83 6.69 0.87
C ASP A 17 8.36 6.80 0.41
N LEU A 18 7.58 5.73 0.59
CA LEU A 18 6.15 5.73 0.26
C LEU A 18 5.39 6.82 1.01
N ILE A 19 5.62 6.97 2.31
CA ILE A 19 5.02 8.05 3.11
C ILE A 19 5.39 9.41 2.52
N GLY A 20 6.68 9.63 2.23
CA GLY A 20 7.18 10.90 1.71
C GLY A 20 6.59 11.27 0.34
N ARG A 21 6.40 10.29 -0.54
CA ARG A 21 5.91 10.49 -1.91
C ARG A 21 4.40 10.61 -2.02
N THR A 22 3.68 9.85 -1.20
CA THR A 22 2.22 9.65 -1.36
C THR A 22 1.40 10.33 -0.28
N GLY A 23 2.01 10.72 0.84
CA GLY A 23 1.30 11.25 2.00
C GLY A 23 0.47 10.20 2.75
N LEU A 24 0.60 8.91 2.40
CA LEU A 24 -0.10 7.83 3.07
C LEU A 24 0.24 7.75 4.56
N SER A 25 -0.73 7.27 5.34
CA SER A 25 -0.47 6.92 6.74
C SER A 25 0.59 5.81 6.83
N PRO A 26 1.33 5.68 7.95
CA PRO A 26 2.29 4.60 8.12
C PRO A 26 1.71 3.20 7.91
N TRP A 27 0.43 2.99 8.22
CA TRP A 27 -0.26 1.72 8.03
C TRP A 27 -0.58 1.46 6.56
N ASP A 28 -1.10 2.46 5.84
CA ASP A 28 -1.39 2.30 4.40
C ASP A 28 -0.10 2.18 3.59
N ALA A 29 0.95 2.93 3.94
CA ALA A 29 2.27 2.80 3.33
C ALA A 29 2.88 1.41 3.56
N HIS A 30 2.64 0.80 4.71
CA HIS A 30 3.05 -0.59 4.97
C HIS A 30 2.31 -1.58 4.07
N VAL A 31 0.99 -1.43 3.89
CA VAL A 31 0.20 -2.25 2.95
C VAL A 31 0.72 -2.10 1.53
N ALA A 32 0.95 -0.87 1.07
CA ALA A 32 1.50 -0.59 -0.26
C ALA A 32 2.90 -1.21 -0.45
N ALA A 33 3.77 -1.10 0.56
CA ALA A 33 5.10 -1.70 0.52
C ALA A 33 5.05 -3.24 0.41
N ILE A 34 4.15 -3.89 1.14
CA ILE A 34 3.93 -5.34 1.05
C ILE A 34 3.39 -5.72 -0.33
N ALA A 35 2.37 -5.00 -0.82
CA ALA A 35 1.76 -5.27 -2.11
C ALA A 35 2.77 -5.19 -3.26
N ASP A 36 3.64 -4.18 -3.21
CA ASP A 36 4.71 -4.00 -4.19
C ASP A 36 5.78 -5.11 -4.10
N VAL A 37 6.27 -5.44 -2.90
CA VAL A 37 7.25 -6.52 -2.70
C VAL A 37 6.69 -7.89 -3.09
N ALA A 38 5.42 -8.15 -2.77
CA ALA A 38 4.75 -9.41 -3.07
C ALA A 38 4.20 -9.48 -4.51
N ILE A 39 4.30 -8.39 -5.28
CA ILE A 39 3.75 -8.27 -6.64
C ILE A 39 2.27 -8.69 -6.66
N CYS A 40 1.48 -8.13 -5.74
CA CYS A 40 0.08 -8.49 -5.57
C CYS A 40 -0.85 -7.26 -5.52
N PRO A 41 -2.13 -7.40 -5.92
CA PRO A 41 -3.09 -6.33 -5.80
C PRO A 41 -3.39 -5.97 -4.34
N ILE A 42 -3.65 -4.68 -4.08
CA ILE A 42 -4.32 -4.23 -2.87
C ILE A 42 -5.83 -4.45 -3.05
N LEU A 43 -6.40 -5.31 -2.21
CA LEU A 43 -7.85 -5.54 -2.15
C LEU A 43 -8.48 -4.53 -1.18
N THR A 44 -9.49 -3.78 -1.60
CA THR A 44 -10.03 -2.67 -0.80
C THR A 44 -11.50 -2.38 -1.07
N LEU A 45 -12.17 -1.75 -0.11
CA LEU A 45 -13.53 -1.22 -0.24
C LEU A 45 -13.56 0.24 -0.73
N ASP A 46 -12.42 0.92 -0.73
CA ASP A 46 -12.28 2.31 -1.18
C ASP A 46 -10.98 2.43 -1.99
N ALA A 47 -11.10 2.37 -3.31
CA ALA A 47 -9.97 2.51 -4.21
C ALA A 47 -9.48 3.96 -4.35
N GLY A 48 -10.26 4.95 -3.92
CA GLY A 48 -9.97 6.36 -4.11
C GLY A 48 -8.60 6.76 -3.56
N LYS A 49 -8.34 6.39 -2.30
CA LYS A 49 -7.06 6.71 -1.64
C LYS A 49 -5.85 6.05 -2.31
N TRP A 50 -5.99 4.85 -2.87
CA TRP A 50 -4.89 4.11 -3.50
C TRP A 50 -4.60 4.64 -4.91
N ASN A 51 -5.64 5.05 -5.63
CA ASN A 51 -5.51 5.71 -6.92
C ASN A 51 -4.81 7.07 -6.79
N GLU A 52 -5.16 7.86 -5.77
CA GLU A 52 -4.48 9.12 -5.48
C GLU A 52 -3.00 8.88 -5.10
N ALA A 53 -2.74 7.93 -4.20
CA ALA A 53 -1.39 7.56 -3.79
C ALA A 53 -0.53 7.01 -4.93
N SER A 54 -1.13 6.47 -6.00
CA SER A 54 -0.39 5.95 -7.16
C SER A 54 0.19 7.04 -8.05
N GLY A 55 -0.40 8.24 -8.08
CA GLY A 55 0.02 9.32 -8.98
C GLY A 55 1.49 9.74 -8.85
N PRO A 56 2.04 9.87 -7.63
CA PRO A 56 3.46 10.18 -7.40
C PRO A 56 4.44 9.00 -7.59
N LEU A 57 3.96 7.79 -7.83
CA LEU A 57 4.78 6.58 -7.94
C LEU A 57 5.26 6.33 -9.37
N GLU A 58 6.45 5.77 -9.53
CA GLU A 58 6.96 5.37 -10.85
C GLU A 58 6.23 4.12 -11.34
N ASP A 59 6.03 3.16 -10.43
CA ASP A 59 5.19 1.98 -10.61
C ASP A 59 3.88 2.19 -9.83
N PRO A 60 2.73 2.34 -10.53
CA PRO A 60 1.43 2.53 -9.88
C PRO A 60 1.00 1.33 -9.03
N LEU A 61 0.26 1.57 -7.95
CA LEU A 61 -0.30 0.49 -7.14
C LEU A 61 -1.41 -0.24 -7.92
N PHE A 62 -1.31 -1.55 -8.02
CA PHE A 62 -2.39 -2.36 -8.56
C PHE A 62 -3.46 -2.56 -7.48
N THR A 63 -4.68 -2.06 -7.75
CA THR A 63 -5.78 -2.06 -6.77
C THR A 63 -6.99 -2.79 -7.34
N ILE A 64 -7.64 -3.61 -6.52
CA ILE A 64 -8.92 -4.26 -6.82
C ILE A 64 -9.94 -3.77 -5.79
N GLU A 65 -10.91 -3.01 -6.26
CA GLU A 65 -12.05 -2.59 -5.45
C GLU A 65 -13.08 -3.73 -5.37
N ILE A 66 -13.53 -4.02 -4.15
CA ILE A 66 -14.59 -4.99 -3.88
C ILE A 66 -15.78 -4.29 -3.26
N ALA A 67 -16.97 -4.85 -3.50
CA ALA A 67 -18.18 -4.39 -2.85
C ALA A 67 -18.14 -4.73 -1.35
N ASP A 68 -18.68 -3.83 -0.54
CA ASP A 68 -18.94 -4.11 0.87
C ASP A 68 -20.04 -5.18 0.97
N PRO A 69 -19.79 -6.34 1.61
CA PRO A 69 -20.79 -7.40 1.72
C PRO A 69 -21.99 -7.01 2.58
N ASP A 70 -21.89 -5.96 3.40
CA ASP A 70 -22.96 -5.47 4.26
C ASP A 70 -23.75 -4.28 3.63
N GLN A 71 -23.46 -3.93 2.37
CA GLN A 71 -24.27 -3.01 1.55
C GLN A 71 -25.33 -3.71 0.71
#